data_AF-A0A7V3BGF4-F1
#
_entry.id   AF-A0A7V3BGF4-F1
#
_cell.length_a   1.000
_cell.length_b   1.000
_cell.length_c   1.000
_cell.angle_alpha   90.00
_cell.angle_beta   90.00
_cell.angle_gamma   90.00
#
_symmetry.space_group_name_H-M   'P 1'
#
loop_
_entity.id
_entity.type
_entity.pdbx_description
1 polymer ?
#
loop_
_entity_poly.entity_id
_entity_poly.type
_entity_poly.pdbx_seq_one_letter_code
_entity_poly.pdbx_strand_id
1 'polypeptide(L)'
;MATTTAPRGSEAIGNNLTIRDILARDLSRRIEPVVKVYDRGNLAEDLRQFVITDSLARELRKFLDAFTESLRSRIRRGRGGDGMAVRLWGVFGSGKSHVAKVLGHILENDVVEPEGNRRGIDLFNVHLDDPPLHGAADLKAALTETRTHAWCKTIAFEIKSKLDQANPESVTEICLRSFYESLGLASTIWLTRLERKLQTEGQYDDFLRTYREQNGREWVADRMEHGFYLDEIATALAAALDRPLASARDMLSAYQRDHSGVSPETFARELVEYLHGRAAKVKPREPHLVFVIDEMGQFITESGDRIHELQVIIEQAGAQGRGRIWFSCTSQEALDQVVDRTLYTVRCGR
;
A
#
# COMPACT_ATOMS: atom_id res chain seq x y z
N MET A 1 52.99 -3.60 4.45
CA MET A 1 53.39 -4.43 3.29
C MET A 1 52.12 -4.90 2.61
N ALA A 2 51.85 -4.35 1.43
CA ALA A 2 50.71 -4.72 0.61
C ALA A 2 51.01 -6.06 -0.09
N THR A 3 50.13 -7.04 0.08
CA THR A 3 50.12 -8.24 -0.75
C THR A 3 49.04 -8.08 -1.81
N THR A 4 49.49 -7.73 -2.99
CA THR A 4 48.74 -7.70 -4.25
C THR A 4 48.30 -9.12 -4.61
N THR A 5 47.00 -9.40 -4.55
CA THR A 5 46.44 -10.63 -5.09
C THR A 5 46.33 -10.47 -6.62
N ALA A 6 47.14 -11.23 -7.35
CA ALA A 6 47.21 -11.19 -8.81
C ALA A 6 45.87 -11.62 -9.47
N PRO A 7 45.53 -11.09 -10.65
CA PRO A 7 44.36 -11.51 -11.39
C PRO A 7 44.57 -12.91 -11.96
N ARG A 8 43.65 -13.83 -11.69
CA ARG A 8 43.64 -15.15 -12.36
C ARG A 8 42.99 -15.01 -13.73
N GLY A 9 43.81 -14.76 -14.74
CA GLY A 9 43.52 -15.04 -16.14
C GLY A 9 44.30 -16.26 -16.60
N SER A 10 43.59 -17.18 -17.26
CA SER A 10 44.06 -18.21 -18.20
C SER A 10 45.12 -19.22 -17.75
N GLU A 11 44.67 -20.46 -17.45
CA GLU A 11 45.02 -21.67 -18.23
C GLU A 11 44.36 -22.93 -17.61
N ALA A 12 43.34 -23.46 -18.30
CA ALA A 12 42.96 -24.88 -18.41
C ALA A 12 41.59 -24.97 -19.09
N ILE A 13 41.57 -25.33 -20.38
CA ILE A 13 40.35 -25.72 -21.11
C ILE A 13 39.95 -27.10 -20.61
N GLY A 14 38.81 -27.20 -19.93
CA GLY A 14 38.32 -28.47 -19.42
C GLY A 14 37.22 -28.36 -18.37
N ASN A 15 36.18 -27.57 -18.64
CA ASN A 15 34.84 -27.84 -18.12
C ASN A 15 33.82 -27.03 -18.91
N ASN A 16 32.69 -27.65 -19.26
CA ASN A 16 31.54 -27.04 -19.93
C ASN A 16 31.00 -25.86 -19.11
N LEU A 17 31.59 -24.67 -19.23
CA LEU A 17 30.97 -23.42 -18.81
C LEU A 17 29.82 -23.17 -19.78
N THR A 18 28.61 -23.45 -19.32
CA THR A 18 27.41 -23.13 -20.06
C THR A 18 27.14 -21.63 -19.93
N ILE A 19 26.40 -21.03 -20.87
CA ILE A 19 25.98 -19.62 -20.76
C ILE A 19 25.28 -19.36 -19.41
N ARG A 20 24.58 -20.38 -18.88
CA ARG A 20 23.98 -20.35 -17.54
C ARG A 20 25.00 -20.06 -16.43
N ASP A 21 26.21 -20.59 -16.53
CA ASP A 21 27.25 -20.42 -15.51
C ASP A 21 27.92 -19.03 -15.54
N ILE A 22 27.73 -18.29 -16.63
CA ILE A 22 28.22 -16.91 -16.80
C ILE A 22 27.19 -15.88 -16.33
N LEU A 23 25.92 -16.24 -16.34
CA LEU A 23 24.84 -15.32 -16.00
C LEU A 23 24.74 -15.16 -14.49
N ALA A 24 24.86 -13.91 -14.02
CA ALA A 24 24.62 -13.56 -12.62
C ALA A 24 23.17 -13.85 -12.16
N ARG A 25 22.26 -14.12 -13.10
CA ARG A 25 20.84 -14.36 -12.87
C ARG A 25 20.42 -15.70 -13.49
N ASP A 26 19.63 -16.48 -12.75
CA ASP A 26 19.08 -17.74 -13.25
C ASP A 26 17.95 -17.49 -14.27
N LEU A 27 18.23 -17.69 -15.56
CA LEU A 27 17.28 -17.55 -16.65
C LEU A 27 16.37 -18.77 -16.87
N SER A 28 16.55 -19.86 -16.11
CA SER A 28 15.73 -21.06 -16.25
C SER A 28 14.38 -20.98 -15.55
N ARG A 29 14.19 -19.94 -14.73
CA ARG A 29 12.98 -19.74 -13.95
C ARG A 29 11.87 -19.10 -14.78
N ARG A 30 10.64 -19.57 -14.57
CA ARG A 30 9.45 -19.03 -15.21
C ARG A 30 9.22 -17.59 -14.73
N ILE A 31 9.26 -16.64 -15.65
CA ILE A 31 8.85 -15.26 -15.40
C ILE A 31 7.33 -15.24 -15.45
N GLU A 32 6.69 -14.84 -14.35
CA GLU A 32 5.24 -14.63 -14.33
C GLU A 32 4.89 -13.50 -15.32
N PRO A 33 4.01 -13.75 -16.29
CA PRO A 33 3.73 -12.78 -17.35
C PRO A 33 2.95 -11.55 -16.83
N VAL A 34 2.30 -11.66 -15.68
CA VAL A 34 1.46 -10.60 -15.09
C VAL A 34 1.86 -10.37 -13.64
N VAL A 35 2.33 -9.16 -13.34
CA VAL A 35 2.66 -8.75 -11.97
C VAL A 35 1.39 -8.33 -11.24
N LYS A 36 1.04 -9.06 -10.18
CA LYS A 36 -0.02 -8.67 -9.25
C LYS A 36 0.58 -7.78 -8.16
N VAL A 37 0.15 -6.52 -8.11
CA VAL A 37 0.68 -5.53 -7.14
C VAL A 37 0.43 -5.90 -5.68
N TYR A 38 -0.64 -6.66 -5.42
CA TYR A 38 -1.06 -7.10 -4.09
C TYR A 38 -0.43 -8.43 -3.65
N ASP A 39 0.21 -9.17 -4.56
CA ASP A 39 0.77 -10.49 -4.27
C ASP A 39 2.14 -10.39 -3.60
N ARG A 40 2.28 -10.89 -2.38
CA ARG A 40 3.57 -10.95 -1.66
C ARG A 40 4.32 -12.27 -1.86
N GLY A 41 3.71 -13.30 -2.45
CA GLY A 41 4.30 -14.64 -2.58
C GLY A 41 5.62 -14.66 -3.36
N ASN A 42 5.78 -13.75 -4.33
CA ASN A 42 6.99 -13.60 -5.13
C ASN A 42 7.79 -12.31 -4.82
N LEU A 43 7.45 -11.57 -3.76
CA LEU A 43 8.00 -10.23 -3.52
C LEU A 43 9.53 -10.20 -3.37
N ALA A 44 10.12 -11.20 -2.70
CA ALA A 44 11.57 -11.30 -2.56
C ALA A 44 12.25 -11.37 -3.93
N GLU A 45 11.66 -12.13 -4.85
CA GLU A 45 12.18 -12.28 -6.20
C GLU A 45 11.97 -11.02 -7.02
N ASP A 46 10.77 -10.43 -6.96
CA ASP A 46 10.45 -9.18 -7.64
C ASP A 46 11.42 -8.07 -7.27
N LEU A 47 11.85 -8.02 -6.00
CA LEU A 47 12.85 -7.08 -5.52
C LEU A 47 14.26 -7.47 -5.96
N ARG A 48 14.65 -8.74 -5.92
CA ARG A 48 16.01 -9.19 -6.32
C ARG A 48 16.26 -9.15 -7.83
N GLN A 49 15.22 -9.27 -8.65
CA GLN A 49 15.35 -9.27 -10.11
C GLN A 49 15.08 -7.89 -10.72
N PHE A 50 14.67 -6.91 -9.91
CA PHE A 50 14.35 -5.58 -10.40
C PHE A 50 15.49 -5.01 -11.25
N VAL A 51 15.15 -4.39 -12.37
CA VAL A 51 16.12 -3.75 -13.27
C VAL A 51 15.89 -2.26 -13.21
N ILE A 52 16.88 -1.55 -12.68
CA ILE A 52 16.87 -0.09 -12.61
C ILE A 52 17.66 0.49 -13.78
N THR A 53 17.01 1.35 -14.57
CA THR A 53 17.67 2.14 -15.62
C THR A 53 17.99 3.53 -15.08
N ASP A 54 18.93 4.26 -15.70
CA ASP A 54 19.22 5.65 -15.30
C ASP A 54 17.98 6.56 -15.35
N SER A 55 17.08 6.32 -16.32
CA SER A 55 15.83 7.06 -16.42
C SER A 55 14.91 6.79 -15.24
N LEU A 56 14.70 5.51 -14.91
CA LEU A 56 13.89 5.11 -13.77
C LEU A 56 14.51 5.58 -12.45
N ALA A 57 15.83 5.51 -12.30
CA ALA A 57 16.54 6.00 -11.13
C ALA A 57 16.31 7.50 -10.90
N ARG A 58 16.35 8.33 -11.96
CA ARG A 58 16.04 9.75 -11.87
C ARG A 58 14.60 10.01 -11.42
N GLU A 59 13.63 9.28 -11.97
CA GLU A 59 12.22 9.45 -11.58
C GLU A 59 11.95 8.97 -10.15
N LEU A 60 12.53 7.83 -9.74
CA LEU A 60 12.49 7.36 -8.35
C LEU A 60 13.14 8.35 -7.39
N ARG A 61 14.23 9.02 -7.80
CA ARG A 61 14.87 10.05 -7.00
C ARG A 61 13.96 11.25 -6.78
N LYS A 62 13.33 11.78 -7.83
CA LYS A 62 12.33 12.87 -7.70
C LYS A 62 11.21 12.50 -6.75
N PHE A 63 10.70 11.27 -6.86
CA PHE A 63 9.67 10.74 -5.96
C PHE A 63 10.15 10.71 -4.50
N LEU A 64 11.32 10.12 -4.25
CA LEU A 64 11.85 9.98 -2.89
C LEU A 64 12.25 11.34 -2.27
N ASP A 65 12.72 12.29 -3.08
CA ASP A 65 13.00 13.66 -2.63
C ASP A 65 11.71 14.37 -2.19
N ALA A 66 10.63 14.23 -2.96
CA ALA A 66 9.33 14.74 -2.57
C ALA A 66 8.80 14.09 -1.29
N PHE A 67 8.95 12.76 -1.19
CA PHE A 67 8.53 12.00 -0.02
C PHE A 67 9.30 12.43 1.24
N THR A 68 10.62 12.54 1.15
CA THR A 68 11.48 12.95 2.25
C THR A 68 11.32 14.43 2.62
N GLU A 69 11.05 15.33 1.67
CA GLU A 69 10.72 16.72 2.01
C GLU A 69 9.35 16.84 2.71
N SER A 70 8.35 16.05 2.30
CA SER A 70 7.07 15.95 3.02
C SER A 70 7.30 15.50 4.47
N LEU A 71 8.12 14.46 4.68
CA LEU A 71 8.53 14.00 6.01
C LEU A 71 9.21 15.12 6.82
N ARG A 72 10.23 15.77 6.26
CA ARG A 72 11.00 16.83 6.92
C ARG A 72 10.13 18.02 7.31
N SER A 73 9.30 18.50 6.38
CA SER A 73 8.41 19.64 6.61
C SER A 73 7.43 19.34 7.75
N ARG A 74 6.89 18.12 7.79
CA ARG A 74 6.01 17.66 8.86
C ARG A 74 6.74 17.58 10.21
N ILE A 75 7.85 16.86 10.26
CA ILE A 75 8.62 16.61 11.50
C ILE A 75 9.19 17.91 12.07
N ARG A 76 9.73 18.81 11.24
CA ARG A 76 10.43 20.02 11.69
C ARG A 76 9.53 21.23 11.88
N ARG A 77 8.52 21.42 11.02
CA ARG A 77 7.76 22.67 10.95
C ARG A 77 6.30 22.53 11.41
N GLY A 78 5.80 21.31 11.63
CA GLY A 78 4.40 21.06 11.97
C GLY A 78 3.39 21.47 10.88
N ARG A 79 3.87 22.00 9.75
CA ARG A 79 3.09 22.37 8.56
C ARG A 79 2.97 21.12 7.68
N GLY A 80 1.76 20.82 7.23
CA GLY A 80 1.52 19.79 6.23
C GLY A 80 1.85 20.28 4.83
N GLY A 81 2.20 19.36 3.93
CA GLY A 81 2.11 19.59 2.48
C GLY A 81 0.72 19.23 1.95
N ASP A 82 0.49 19.53 0.67
CA ASP A 82 -0.72 19.16 -0.07
C ASP A 82 -0.85 17.62 -0.21
N GLY A 83 -1.95 17.14 -0.82
CA GLY A 83 -2.19 15.72 -1.04
C GLY A 83 -1.24 15.19 -2.09
N MET A 84 -0.36 14.27 -1.74
CA MET A 84 0.70 13.84 -2.64
C MET A 84 0.21 12.64 -3.45
N ALA A 85 -0.01 12.84 -4.73
CA ALA A 85 -0.29 11.75 -5.65
C ALA A 85 0.86 11.59 -6.64
N VAL A 86 1.10 10.36 -7.06
CA VAL A 86 2.20 9.95 -7.89
C VAL A 86 1.67 9.08 -9.00
N ARG A 87 1.92 9.51 -10.22
CA ARG A 87 1.50 8.83 -11.42
C ARG A 87 2.63 7.97 -11.96
N LEU A 88 2.34 6.69 -12.18
CA LEU A 88 3.21 5.77 -12.90
C LEU A 88 2.61 5.53 -14.28
N TRP A 89 3.23 6.05 -15.35
CA TRP A 89 2.67 5.93 -16.70
C TRP A 89 3.69 5.45 -17.73
N GLY A 90 3.18 4.90 -18.83
CA GLY A 90 3.96 4.29 -19.90
C GLY A 90 3.18 3.20 -20.64
N VAL A 91 3.71 2.73 -21.78
CA VAL A 91 3.05 1.75 -22.65
C VAL A 91 2.79 0.41 -21.97
N PHE A 92 1.87 -0.40 -22.50
CA PHE A 92 1.65 -1.77 -22.02
C PHE A 92 2.97 -2.57 -22.02
N GLY A 93 3.19 -3.39 -20.99
CA GLY A 93 4.43 -4.16 -20.83
C GLY A 93 5.65 -3.34 -20.39
N SER A 94 5.53 -2.04 -20.11
CA SER A 94 6.68 -1.20 -19.68
C SER A 94 7.11 -1.37 -18.22
N GLY A 95 6.46 -2.28 -17.47
CA GLY A 95 6.79 -2.59 -16.08
C GLY A 95 6.11 -1.69 -15.02
N LYS A 96 5.11 -0.88 -15.38
CA LYS A 96 4.42 0.04 -14.43
C LYS A 96 3.98 -0.63 -13.13
N SER A 97 3.24 -1.72 -13.22
CA SER A 97 2.74 -2.47 -12.06
C SER A 97 3.89 -3.04 -11.22
N HIS A 98 4.98 -3.47 -11.88
CA HIS A 98 6.18 -3.93 -11.17
C HIS A 98 6.89 -2.80 -10.42
N VAL A 99 7.07 -1.64 -11.06
CA VAL A 99 7.61 -0.44 -10.41
C VAL A 99 6.71 0.00 -9.25
N ALA A 100 5.39 -0.01 -9.43
CA ALA A 100 4.41 0.36 -8.40
C ALA A 100 4.51 -0.57 -7.17
N LYS A 101 4.56 -1.88 -7.43
CA LYS A 101 4.73 -2.92 -6.42
C LYS A 101 6.04 -2.74 -5.65
N VAL A 102 7.15 -2.63 -6.37
CA VAL A 102 8.49 -2.47 -5.78
C VAL A 102 8.56 -1.19 -4.97
N LEU A 103 8.09 -0.05 -5.50
CA LEU A 103 8.07 1.22 -4.78
C LEU A 103 7.23 1.15 -3.50
N GLY A 104 6.02 0.60 -3.58
CA GLY A 104 5.15 0.42 -2.42
C GLY A 104 5.81 -0.41 -1.31
N HIS A 105 6.48 -1.50 -1.66
CA HIS A 105 7.14 -2.36 -0.66
C HIS A 105 8.48 -1.82 -0.17
N ILE A 106 9.20 -1.03 -0.97
CA ILE A 106 10.37 -0.26 -0.53
C ILE A 106 9.95 0.76 0.54
N LEU A 107 8.84 1.46 0.34
CA LEU A 107 8.33 2.43 1.31
C LEU A 107 7.83 1.76 2.59
N GLU A 108 7.06 0.67 2.47
CA GLU A 108 6.61 -0.13 3.62
C GLU A 108 7.80 -0.67 4.43
N ASN A 109 8.86 -1.08 3.71
CA ASN A 109 10.09 -1.61 4.25
C ASN A 109 9.87 -2.69 5.32
N ASP A 110 8.87 -3.53 5.11
CA ASP A 110 8.57 -4.66 5.97
C ASP A 110 9.56 -5.82 5.72
N VAL A 111 9.56 -6.81 6.61
CA VAL A 111 10.36 -8.03 6.44
C VAL A 111 9.83 -8.80 5.23
N VAL A 112 10.72 -9.07 4.28
CA VAL A 112 10.41 -9.82 3.06
C VAL A 112 11.01 -11.23 3.15
N GLU A 113 12.21 -11.36 3.71
CA GLU A 113 12.86 -12.66 3.95
C GLU A 113 13.06 -12.86 5.46
N PRO A 114 12.20 -13.66 6.12
CA PRO A 114 12.26 -13.84 7.58
C PRO A 114 13.56 -14.47 8.06
N GLU A 115 14.09 -15.45 7.32
CA GLU A 115 15.30 -16.20 7.68
C GLU A 115 16.53 -15.32 7.87
N GLY A 116 16.60 -14.18 7.16
CA GLY A 116 17.68 -13.20 7.27
C GLY A 116 17.24 -11.85 7.82
N ASN A 117 15.98 -11.70 8.23
CA ASN A 117 15.35 -10.42 8.58
C ASN A 117 15.60 -9.31 7.52
N ARG A 118 15.65 -9.68 6.24
CA ARG A 118 15.92 -8.73 5.15
C ARG A 118 14.62 -8.05 4.74
N ARG A 119 14.67 -6.73 4.66
CA ARG A 119 13.54 -5.86 4.34
C ARG A 119 13.58 -5.39 2.89
N GLY A 120 12.48 -4.77 2.45
CA GLY A 120 12.34 -4.26 1.07
C GLY A 120 13.53 -3.41 0.61
N ILE A 121 13.98 -2.47 1.45
CA ILE A 121 15.13 -1.60 1.14
C ILE A 121 16.44 -2.40 1.06
N ASP A 122 16.65 -3.40 1.92
CA ASP A 122 17.87 -4.22 1.94
C ASP A 122 18.00 -5.06 0.67
N LEU A 123 16.87 -5.55 0.15
CA LEU A 123 16.82 -6.29 -1.11
C LEU A 123 17.02 -5.38 -2.32
N PHE A 124 16.49 -4.15 -2.26
CA PHE A 124 16.59 -3.19 -3.35
C PHE A 124 17.97 -2.52 -3.47
N ASN A 125 18.63 -2.25 -2.34
CA ASN A 125 19.91 -1.53 -2.31
C ASN A 125 21.01 -2.20 -3.14
N VAL A 126 20.95 -3.51 -3.33
CA VAL A 126 21.91 -4.27 -4.16
C VAL A 126 21.97 -3.73 -5.59
N HIS A 127 20.84 -3.27 -6.14
CA HIS A 127 20.77 -2.68 -7.49
C HIS A 127 21.42 -1.31 -7.59
N LEU A 128 21.64 -0.66 -6.44
CA LEU A 128 22.30 0.64 -6.34
C LEU A 128 23.81 0.49 -6.07
N ASP A 129 24.31 -0.74 -5.90
CA ASP A 129 25.74 -1.05 -5.80
C ASP A 129 26.37 -1.33 -7.18
N ASP A 130 25.56 -1.53 -8.23
CA ASP A 130 26.02 -1.72 -9.61
C ASP A 130 26.68 -0.43 -10.18
N PRO A 131 27.98 -0.44 -10.53
CA PRO A 131 28.61 0.66 -11.27
C PRO A 131 28.15 0.58 -12.75
N PRO A 132 27.46 1.58 -13.35
CA PRO A 132 27.63 3.02 -13.17
C PRO A 132 26.30 3.79 -12.99
N LEU A 133 25.41 3.35 -12.08
CA LEU A 133 24.10 4.01 -11.93
C LEU A 133 24.25 5.45 -11.39
N HIS A 134 23.91 6.44 -12.22
CA HIS A 134 24.01 7.85 -11.83
C HIS A 134 23.00 8.19 -10.73
N GLY A 135 23.44 8.83 -9.64
CA GLY A 135 22.58 9.19 -8.52
C GLY A 135 22.28 8.04 -7.53
N ALA A 136 23.01 6.92 -7.61
CA ALA A 136 22.80 5.78 -6.70
C ALA A 136 23.03 6.13 -5.22
N ALA A 137 24.09 6.90 -4.89
CA ALA A 137 24.37 7.34 -3.52
C ALA A 137 23.23 8.20 -2.96
N ASP A 138 22.68 9.04 -3.83
CA ASP A 138 21.56 9.91 -3.59
C ASP A 138 20.28 9.10 -3.28
N LEU A 139 19.95 8.11 -4.12
CA LEU A 139 18.84 7.19 -3.85
C LEU A 139 19.01 6.46 -2.51
N LYS A 140 20.22 5.92 -2.22
CA LYS A 140 20.52 5.26 -0.94
C LYS A 140 20.30 6.18 0.26
N ALA A 141 20.69 7.45 0.16
CA ALA A 141 20.48 8.43 1.22
C ALA A 141 18.98 8.66 1.48
N ALA A 142 18.18 8.84 0.42
CA ALA A 142 16.74 9.04 0.54
C ALA A 142 16.02 7.79 1.10
N LEU A 143 16.41 6.60 0.66
CA LEU A 143 15.90 5.34 1.23
C LEU A 143 16.27 5.18 2.71
N THR A 144 17.48 5.55 3.08
CA THR A 144 17.92 5.54 4.49
C THR A 144 17.10 6.50 5.34
N GLU A 145 16.82 7.69 4.82
CA GLU A 145 15.96 8.68 5.48
C GLU A 145 14.54 8.14 5.68
N THR A 146 13.92 7.60 4.63
CA THR A 146 12.61 6.94 4.70
C THR A 146 12.59 5.84 5.77
N ARG A 147 13.56 4.91 5.75
CA ARG A 147 13.65 3.83 6.75
C ARG A 147 13.78 4.34 8.19
N THR A 148 14.44 5.47 8.36
CA THR A 148 14.75 6.04 9.68
C THR A 148 13.57 6.82 10.24
N HIS A 149 12.88 7.57 9.40
CA HIS A 149 11.89 8.57 9.84
C HIS A 149 10.45 8.26 9.45
N ALA A 150 10.18 7.31 8.57
CA ALA A 150 8.83 6.94 8.16
C ALA A 150 8.49 5.51 8.56
N TRP A 151 7.26 5.32 9.01
CA TRP A 151 6.60 4.03 9.03
C TRP A 151 5.49 4.09 7.99
N CYS A 152 5.57 3.27 6.95
CA CYS A 152 4.55 3.25 5.90
C CYS A 152 3.74 1.97 6.02
N LYS A 153 2.44 2.07 5.75
CA LYS A 153 1.60 0.92 5.41
C LYS A 153 1.21 1.02 3.95
N THR A 154 1.48 -0.03 3.19
CA THR A 154 1.13 -0.08 1.77
C THR A 154 -0.21 -0.77 1.57
N ILE A 155 -1.11 -0.13 0.82
CA ILE A 155 -2.42 -0.63 0.43
C ILE A 155 -2.39 -0.83 -1.08
N ALA A 156 -2.05 -2.04 -1.52
CA ALA A 156 -1.91 -2.38 -2.93
C ALA A 156 -3.12 -3.18 -3.42
N PHE A 157 -3.71 -2.76 -4.55
CA PHE A 157 -4.79 -3.48 -5.21
C PHE A 157 -4.90 -3.09 -6.68
N GLU A 158 -5.54 -3.96 -7.47
CA GLU A 158 -5.95 -3.65 -8.84
C GLU A 158 -7.41 -3.21 -8.81
N ILE A 159 -7.71 -2.00 -9.28
CA ILE A 159 -9.03 -1.39 -9.07
C ILE A 159 -10.16 -2.20 -9.73
N LYS A 160 -9.92 -2.74 -10.92
CA LYS A 160 -10.89 -3.57 -11.66
C LYS A 160 -11.23 -4.90 -10.98
N SER A 161 -10.31 -5.41 -10.15
CA SER A 161 -10.56 -6.62 -9.35
C SER A 161 -11.40 -6.38 -8.10
N LYS A 162 -11.66 -5.10 -7.74
CA LYS A 162 -12.33 -4.68 -6.51
C LYS A 162 -13.71 -4.07 -6.73
N LEU A 163 -14.23 -4.15 -7.95
CA LEU A 163 -15.55 -3.62 -8.30
C LEU A 163 -16.63 -4.29 -7.45
N ASP A 164 -17.41 -3.47 -6.75
CA ASP A 164 -18.64 -3.91 -6.09
C ASP A 164 -19.78 -3.94 -7.11
N GLN A 165 -20.70 -4.89 -7.01
CA GLN A 165 -21.92 -4.82 -7.83
C GLN A 165 -22.87 -3.72 -7.36
N ALA A 166 -22.84 -3.37 -6.07
CA ALA A 166 -23.71 -2.36 -5.49
C ALA A 166 -23.26 -0.93 -5.82
N ASN A 167 -21.94 -0.70 -5.87
CA ASN A 167 -21.35 0.58 -6.24
C ASN A 167 -20.04 0.38 -7.04
N PRO A 168 -20.14 -0.12 -8.30
CA PRO A 168 -18.96 -0.46 -9.10
C PRO A 168 -18.12 0.76 -9.47
N GLU A 169 -18.69 1.95 -9.36
CA GLU A 169 -18.14 3.18 -9.90
C GLU A 169 -17.32 3.99 -8.89
N SER A 170 -17.56 3.84 -7.58
CA SER A 170 -16.94 4.72 -6.59
C SER A 170 -15.49 4.35 -6.28
N VAL A 171 -14.57 5.22 -6.70
CA VAL A 171 -13.15 5.16 -6.35
C VAL A 171 -12.97 5.26 -4.84
N THR A 172 -13.75 6.12 -4.17
CA THR A 172 -13.62 6.34 -2.72
C THR A 172 -13.96 5.08 -1.94
N GLU A 173 -15.09 4.45 -2.28
CA GLU A 173 -15.53 3.23 -1.61
C GLU A 173 -14.55 2.09 -1.83
N ILE A 174 -14.09 1.87 -3.06
CA ILE A 174 -13.09 0.84 -3.38
C ILE A 174 -11.80 1.07 -2.57
N CYS A 175 -11.33 2.31 -2.46
CA CYS A 175 -10.14 2.66 -1.66
C CYS A 175 -10.36 2.39 -0.17
N LEU A 176 -11.52 2.75 0.39
CA LEU A 176 -11.84 2.53 1.80
C LEU A 176 -11.92 1.04 2.14
N ARG A 177 -12.61 0.28 1.31
CA ARG A 177 -12.72 -1.18 1.45
C ARG A 177 -11.36 -1.86 1.37
N SER A 178 -10.54 -1.48 0.38
CA SER A 178 -9.17 -1.99 0.23
C SER A 178 -8.28 -1.63 1.44
N PHE A 179 -8.48 -0.44 2.02
CA PHE A 179 -7.81 -0.06 3.25
C PHE A 179 -8.23 -0.95 4.43
N TYR A 180 -9.52 -1.21 4.62
CA TYR A 180 -10.01 -2.11 5.67
C TYR A 180 -9.51 -3.55 5.52
N GLU A 181 -9.56 -4.09 4.30
CA GLU A 181 -9.02 -5.41 3.99
C GLU A 181 -7.52 -5.48 4.31
N SER A 182 -6.76 -4.42 4.02
CA SER A 182 -5.34 -4.34 4.38
C SER A 182 -5.08 -4.41 5.89
N LEU A 183 -6.09 -4.11 6.72
CA LEU A 183 -6.04 -4.23 8.17
C LEU A 183 -6.53 -5.61 8.67
N GLY A 184 -6.96 -6.50 7.78
CA GLY A 184 -7.58 -7.78 8.13
C GLY A 184 -9.03 -7.64 8.61
N LEU A 185 -9.68 -6.50 8.34
CA LEU A 185 -11.08 -6.24 8.70
C LEU A 185 -12.01 -6.68 7.56
N ALA A 186 -13.33 -6.70 7.82
CA ALA A 186 -14.31 -6.96 6.78
C ALA A 186 -14.27 -5.86 5.69
N SER A 187 -14.77 -6.19 4.49
CA SER A 187 -14.91 -5.20 3.41
C SER A 187 -16.23 -4.43 3.50
N THR A 188 -17.17 -4.85 4.34
CA THR A 188 -18.45 -4.17 4.54
C THR A 188 -18.28 -2.95 5.44
N ILE A 189 -18.52 -1.75 4.91
CA ILE A 189 -18.12 -0.49 5.56
C ILE A 189 -18.76 -0.29 6.93
N TRP A 190 -20.08 -0.41 7.05
CA TRP A 190 -20.77 -0.19 8.32
C TRP A 190 -20.29 -1.17 9.40
N LEU A 191 -20.06 -2.43 8.99
CA LEU A 191 -19.63 -3.49 9.88
C LEU A 191 -18.21 -3.24 10.38
N THR A 192 -17.31 -2.87 9.47
CA THR A 192 -15.94 -2.54 9.83
C THR A 192 -15.85 -1.29 10.71
N ARG A 193 -16.70 -0.28 10.48
CA ARG A 193 -16.80 0.89 11.36
C ARG A 193 -17.26 0.49 12.77
N LEU A 194 -18.22 -0.44 12.88
CA LEU A 194 -18.63 -1.02 14.16
C LEU A 194 -17.47 -1.76 14.84
N GLU A 195 -16.78 -2.66 14.13
CA GLU A 195 -15.61 -3.38 14.65
C GLU A 195 -14.53 -2.41 15.16
N ARG A 196 -14.20 -1.37 14.37
CA ARG A 196 -13.22 -0.34 14.76
C ARG A 196 -13.66 0.45 15.98
N LYS A 197 -14.95 0.75 16.11
CA LYS A 197 -15.50 1.43 17.29
C LYS A 197 -15.31 0.56 18.54
N LEU A 198 -15.68 -0.72 18.47
CA LEU A 198 -15.47 -1.68 19.56
C LEU A 198 -13.97 -1.80 19.91
N GLN A 199 -13.08 -1.83 18.92
CA GLN A 199 -11.63 -1.90 19.15
C GLN A 199 -11.12 -0.65 19.87
N THR A 200 -11.60 0.52 19.47
CA THR A 200 -11.19 1.80 20.09
C THR A 200 -11.69 1.93 21.52
N GLU A 201 -12.86 1.33 21.83
CA GLU A 201 -13.44 1.31 23.17
C GLU A 201 -12.96 0.12 24.03
N GLY A 202 -12.09 -0.74 23.49
CA GLY A 202 -11.58 -1.91 24.22
C GLY A 202 -12.61 -3.02 24.42
N GLN A 203 -13.71 -3.00 23.68
CA GLN A 203 -14.85 -3.94 23.80
C GLN A 203 -14.83 -5.04 22.72
N TYR A 204 -13.91 -4.96 21.75
CA TYR A 204 -13.87 -5.91 20.63
C TYR A 204 -13.60 -7.34 21.09
N ASP A 205 -12.65 -7.55 22.00
CA ASP A 205 -12.30 -8.90 22.48
C ASP A 205 -13.45 -9.53 23.27
N ASP A 206 -14.18 -8.73 24.06
CA ASP A 206 -15.39 -9.18 24.75
C ASP A 206 -16.51 -9.54 23.77
N PHE A 207 -16.69 -8.76 22.70
CA PHE A 207 -17.61 -9.11 21.62
C PHE A 207 -17.22 -10.43 20.94
N LEU A 208 -15.95 -10.62 20.56
CA LEU A 208 -15.47 -11.86 19.94
C LEU A 208 -15.71 -13.07 20.85
N ARG A 209 -15.34 -12.94 22.13
CA ARG A 209 -15.53 -13.98 23.14
C ARG A 209 -17.00 -14.35 23.29
N THR A 210 -17.85 -13.35 23.48
CA THR A 210 -19.30 -13.52 23.67
C THR A 210 -19.96 -14.14 22.44
N TYR A 211 -19.61 -13.67 21.24
CA TYR A 211 -20.12 -14.22 19.98
C TYR A 211 -19.81 -15.71 19.86
N ARG A 212 -18.57 -16.09 20.18
CA ARG A 212 -18.15 -17.50 20.15
C ARG A 212 -18.83 -18.35 21.21
N GLU A 213 -18.93 -17.85 22.44
CA GLU A 213 -19.61 -18.55 23.55
C GLU A 213 -21.08 -18.82 23.23
N GLN A 214 -21.77 -17.89 22.56
CA GLN A 214 -23.19 -18.02 22.21
C GLN A 214 -23.43 -18.87 20.96
N ASN A 215 -22.58 -18.77 19.94
CA ASN A 215 -22.84 -19.34 18.60
C ASN A 215 -21.96 -20.54 18.25
N GLY A 216 -20.89 -20.81 19.04
CA GLY A 216 -19.94 -21.89 18.80
C GLY A 216 -19.04 -21.69 17.58
N ARG A 217 -19.04 -20.50 16.96
CA ARG A 217 -18.26 -20.16 15.77
C ARG A 217 -17.43 -18.90 16.00
N GLU A 218 -16.33 -18.78 15.28
CA GLU A 218 -15.47 -17.59 15.31
C GLU A 218 -16.11 -16.47 14.47
N TRP A 219 -16.22 -15.26 15.02
CA TRP A 219 -16.82 -14.11 14.33
C TRP A 219 -16.18 -13.84 12.95
N VAL A 220 -14.87 -14.06 12.82
CA VAL A 220 -14.13 -13.86 11.57
C VAL A 220 -14.67 -14.73 10.43
N ALA A 221 -15.24 -15.90 10.72
CA ALA A 221 -15.84 -16.78 9.73
C ALA A 221 -17.22 -16.26 9.28
N ASP A 222 -18.03 -15.78 10.23
CA ASP A 222 -19.43 -15.42 9.98
C ASP A 222 -19.60 -13.98 9.45
N ARG A 223 -18.65 -13.08 9.72
CA ARG A 223 -18.75 -11.63 9.37
C ARG A 223 -18.90 -11.35 7.87
N MET A 224 -18.45 -12.26 7.00
CA MET A 224 -18.61 -12.12 5.55
C MET A 224 -20.07 -12.28 5.12
N GLU A 225 -20.84 -13.07 5.87
CA GLU A 225 -22.27 -13.32 5.67
C GLU A 225 -23.09 -12.68 6.81
N HIS A 226 -22.59 -11.57 7.38
CA HIS A 226 -23.19 -10.89 8.53
C HIS A 226 -24.69 -10.60 8.40
N GLY A 227 -25.21 -10.44 7.18
CA GLY A 227 -26.64 -10.23 6.93
C GLY A 227 -27.52 -11.41 7.35
N PHE A 228 -26.99 -12.63 7.34
CA PHE A 228 -27.69 -13.82 7.83
C PHE A 228 -27.64 -13.94 9.35
N TYR A 229 -26.63 -13.36 9.99
CA TYR A 229 -26.34 -13.51 11.42
C TYR A 229 -26.65 -12.26 12.26
N LEU A 230 -27.60 -11.41 11.83
CA LEU A 230 -27.87 -10.13 12.49
C LEU A 230 -28.39 -10.30 13.93
N ASP A 231 -29.18 -11.33 14.21
CA ASP A 231 -29.69 -11.60 15.55
C ASP A 231 -28.58 -12.11 16.49
N GLU A 232 -27.68 -12.93 15.97
CA GLU A 232 -26.49 -13.42 16.68
C GLU A 232 -25.53 -12.28 16.99
N ILE A 233 -25.31 -11.37 16.03
CA ILE A 233 -24.51 -10.15 16.23
C ILE A 233 -25.15 -9.29 17.32
N ALA A 234 -26.46 -9.04 17.24
CA ALA A 234 -27.16 -8.22 18.24
C ALA A 234 -27.10 -8.84 19.64
N THR A 235 -27.23 -10.17 19.76
CA THR A 235 -27.17 -10.88 21.05
C THR A 235 -25.76 -10.83 21.64
N ALA A 236 -24.73 -10.97 20.81
CA ALA A 236 -23.35 -10.85 21.25
C ALA A 236 -23.00 -9.42 21.68
N LEU A 237 -23.46 -8.41 20.92
CA LEU A 237 -23.28 -6.99 21.29
C LEU A 237 -24.02 -6.64 22.58
N ALA A 238 -25.24 -7.14 22.77
CA ALA A 238 -26.02 -6.90 24.00
C ALA A 238 -25.26 -7.36 25.24
N ALA A 239 -24.71 -8.58 25.19
CA ALA A 239 -23.95 -9.13 26.31
C ALA A 239 -22.56 -8.47 26.46
N ALA A 240 -21.83 -8.22 25.37
CA ALA A 240 -20.50 -7.60 25.44
C ALA A 240 -20.53 -6.14 25.93
N LEU A 241 -21.62 -5.42 25.66
CA LEU A 241 -21.78 -4.01 26.03
C LEU A 241 -22.60 -3.80 27.31
N ASP A 242 -23.07 -4.88 27.94
CA ASP A 242 -24.01 -4.86 29.06
C ASP A 242 -25.26 -4.00 28.78
N ARG A 243 -25.94 -4.29 27.67
CA ARG A 243 -27.13 -3.56 27.20
C ARG A 243 -28.31 -4.49 26.95
N PRO A 244 -29.56 -4.00 27.07
CA PRO A 244 -30.73 -4.76 26.65
C PRO A 244 -30.65 -5.14 25.17
N LEU A 245 -31.09 -6.35 24.80
CA LEU A 245 -31.08 -6.85 23.42
C LEU A 245 -31.79 -5.91 22.44
N ALA A 246 -32.94 -5.34 22.85
CA ALA A 246 -33.66 -4.36 22.02
C ALA A 246 -32.77 -3.15 21.69
N SER A 247 -32.02 -2.63 22.67
CA SER A 247 -31.10 -1.51 22.45
C SER A 247 -29.93 -1.89 21.53
N ALA A 248 -29.42 -3.12 21.63
CA ALA A 248 -28.38 -3.61 20.73
C ALA A 248 -28.88 -3.76 19.28
N ARG A 249 -30.11 -4.25 19.07
CA ARG A 249 -30.76 -4.32 17.75
C ARG A 249 -30.97 -2.94 17.13
N ASP A 250 -31.44 -1.98 17.92
CA ASP A 250 -31.64 -0.60 17.47
C ASP A 250 -30.31 0.06 17.12
N MET A 251 -29.27 -0.17 17.95
CA MET A 251 -27.91 0.31 17.68
C MET A 251 -27.37 -0.28 16.38
N LEU A 252 -27.50 -1.59 16.16
CA LEU A 252 -27.04 -2.28 14.95
C LEU A 252 -27.72 -1.71 13.70
N SER A 253 -29.04 -1.56 13.75
CA SER A 253 -29.85 -1.00 12.67
C SER A 253 -29.46 0.46 12.37
N ALA A 254 -29.21 1.26 13.41
CA ALA A 254 -28.73 2.62 13.24
C ALA A 254 -27.32 2.67 12.63
N TYR A 255 -26.42 1.76 13.03
CA TYR A 255 -25.09 1.65 12.44
C TYR A 255 -25.15 1.32 10.96
N GLN A 256 -25.95 0.32 10.57
CA GLN A 256 -26.16 -0.05 9.17
C GLN A 256 -26.62 1.14 8.32
N ARG A 257 -27.60 1.90 8.81
CA ARG A 257 -28.16 3.04 8.09
C ARG A 257 -27.17 4.22 8.03
N ASP A 258 -26.58 4.58 9.15
CA ASP A 258 -25.87 5.87 9.29
C ASP A 258 -24.37 5.74 8.92
N HIS A 259 -23.83 4.52 8.92
CA HIS A 259 -22.40 4.25 8.67
C HIS A 259 -22.14 3.46 7.38
N SER A 260 -23.10 3.35 6.47
CA SER A 260 -22.85 2.76 5.14
C SER A 260 -22.31 3.78 4.12
N GLY A 261 -22.67 5.06 4.27
CA GLY A 261 -22.26 6.10 3.32
C GLY A 261 -20.77 6.42 3.36
N VAL A 262 -20.19 6.66 2.18
CA VAL A 262 -18.79 7.07 2.02
C VAL A 262 -18.71 8.31 1.14
N SER A 263 -17.90 9.26 1.57
CA SER A 263 -17.49 10.44 0.79
C SER A 263 -15.98 10.63 0.87
N PRO A 264 -15.33 11.33 -0.10
CA PRO A 264 -13.90 11.62 -0.05
C PRO A 264 -13.43 12.26 1.26
N GLU A 265 -14.26 13.14 1.85
CA GLU A 265 -13.97 13.79 3.14
C GLU A 265 -13.95 12.77 4.28
N THR A 266 -14.98 11.92 4.37
CA THR A 266 -15.05 10.88 5.42
C THR A 266 -13.95 9.83 5.26
N PHE A 267 -13.62 9.47 4.02
CA PHE A 267 -12.49 8.59 3.71
C PHE A 267 -11.17 9.16 4.24
N ALA A 268 -10.83 10.40 3.87
CA ALA A 268 -9.61 11.04 4.34
C ALA A 268 -9.55 11.14 5.87
N ARG A 269 -10.67 11.47 6.53
CA ARG A 269 -10.78 11.54 7.99
C ARG A 269 -10.44 10.21 8.64
N GLU A 270 -11.02 9.12 8.14
CA GLU A 270 -10.79 7.78 8.69
C GLU A 270 -9.34 7.29 8.57
N LEU A 271 -8.68 7.63 7.46
CA LEU A 271 -7.25 7.36 7.26
C LEU A 271 -6.40 8.15 8.26
N VAL A 272 -6.75 9.42 8.50
CA VAL A 272 -6.06 10.29 9.46
C VAL A 272 -6.22 9.78 10.89
N GLU A 273 -7.43 9.38 11.28
CA GLU A 273 -7.70 8.76 12.58
C GLU A 273 -6.86 7.50 12.78
N TYR A 274 -6.77 6.64 11.78
CA TYR A 274 -5.91 5.46 11.82
C TYR A 274 -4.43 5.83 12.01
N LEU A 275 -3.93 6.82 11.26
CA LEU A 275 -2.56 7.32 11.40
C LEU A 275 -2.30 7.89 12.80
N HIS A 276 -3.25 8.61 13.40
CA HIS A 276 -3.15 9.09 14.77
C HIS A 276 -3.06 7.95 15.78
N GLY A 277 -3.89 6.91 15.64
CA GLY A 277 -3.81 5.72 16.49
C GLY A 277 -2.50 4.93 16.36
N ARG A 278 -1.80 5.06 15.22
CA ARG A 278 -0.49 4.44 14.98
C ARG A 278 0.68 5.26 15.50
N ALA A 279 0.56 6.59 15.54
CA ALA A 279 1.67 7.51 15.84
C ALA A 279 2.45 7.13 17.10
N ALA A 280 1.79 6.77 18.21
CA ALA A 280 2.46 6.38 19.45
C ALA A 280 3.24 5.05 19.32
N LYS A 281 2.71 4.09 18.53
CA LYS A 281 3.29 2.75 18.37
C LYS A 281 4.51 2.72 17.47
N VAL A 282 4.66 3.71 16.59
CA VAL A 282 5.71 3.72 15.55
C VAL A 282 6.79 4.78 15.77
N LYS A 283 6.70 5.57 16.86
CA LYS A 283 7.75 6.52 17.25
C LYS A 283 9.12 5.82 17.32
N PRO A 284 10.20 6.47 16.85
CA PRO A 284 10.30 7.87 16.43
C PRO A 284 9.88 8.15 14.96
N ARG A 285 9.32 7.17 14.25
CA ARG A 285 8.89 7.33 12.86
C ARG A 285 7.53 8.02 12.76
N GLU A 286 7.31 8.76 11.68
CA GLU A 286 6.03 9.36 11.34
C GLU A 286 5.20 8.35 10.51
N PRO A 287 3.94 8.08 10.89
CA PRO A 287 3.11 7.11 10.18
C PRO A 287 2.59 7.68 8.84
N HIS A 288 2.67 6.86 7.79
CA HIS A 288 2.24 7.16 6.43
C HIS A 288 1.40 6.02 5.86
N LEU A 289 0.46 6.36 4.97
CA LEU A 289 -0.26 5.41 4.13
C LEU A 289 0.15 5.59 2.68
N VAL A 290 0.42 4.49 1.98
CA VAL A 290 0.78 4.48 0.56
C VAL A 290 -0.20 3.58 -0.18
N PHE A 291 -1.12 4.17 -0.92
CA PHE A 291 -2.01 3.47 -1.83
C PHE A 291 -1.26 3.16 -3.13
N VAL A 292 -1.28 1.91 -3.57
CA VAL A 292 -0.76 1.46 -4.85
C VAL A 292 -1.93 0.91 -5.66
N ILE A 293 -2.43 1.70 -6.60
CA ILE A 293 -3.66 1.43 -7.34
C ILE A 293 -3.29 1.09 -8.78
N ASP A 294 -3.42 -0.19 -9.13
CA ASP A 294 -3.13 -0.69 -10.48
C ASP A 294 -4.35 -0.57 -11.40
N GLU A 295 -4.10 -0.37 -12.69
CA GLU A 295 -5.08 -0.16 -13.77
C GLU A 295 -6.05 1.02 -13.54
N MET A 296 -5.64 2.01 -12.74
CA MET A 296 -6.40 3.23 -12.48
C MET A 296 -6.68 4.00 -13.77
N GLY A 297 -5.70 4.06 -14.68
CA GLY A 297 -5.84 4.76 -15.95
C GLY A 297 -7.00 4.27 -16.78
N GLN A 298 -7.09 2.95 -16.98
CA GLN A 298 -8.21 2.35 -17.70
C GLN A 298 -9.53 2.56 -16.97
N PHE A 299 -9.52 2.46 -15.64
CA PHE A 299 -10.72 2.65 -14.84
C PHE A 299 -11.28 4.07 -14.99
N ILE A 300 -10.47 5.12 -15.01
CA ILE A 300 -11.02 6.47 -15.19
C ILE A 300 -11.41 6.80 -16.64
N THR A 301 -10.81 6.17 -17.65
CA THR A 301 -11.20 6.39 -19.05
C THR A 301 -12.63 5.89 -19.32
N GLU A 302 -13.14 4.96 -18.52
CA GLU A 302 -14.50 4.44 -18.62
C GLU A 302 -15.57 5.45 -18.10
N SER A 303 -15.23 6.40 -17.22
CA SER A 303 -16.15 7.44 -16.73
C SER A 303 -15.43 8.70 -16.23
N GLY A 304 -15.82 9.86 -16.76
CA GLY A 304 -15.28 11.17 -16.34
C GLY A 304 -15.58 11.54 -14.88
N ASP A 305 -16.60 10.96 -14.26
CA ASP A 305 -16.88 11.21 -12.85
C ASP A 305 -15.81 10.57 -11.94
N ARG A 306 -15.21 9.45 -12.37
CA ARG A 306 -14.17 8.73 -11.61
C ARG A 306 -12.87 9.54 -11.49
N ILE A 307 -12.51 10.32 -12.51
CA ILE A 307 -11.33 11.19 -12.46
C ILE A 307 -11.54 12.36 -11.49
N HIS A 308 -12.74 12.94 -11.48
CA HIS A 308 -13.09 13.99 -10.54
C HIS A 308 -13.16 13.48 -9.11
N GLU A 309 -13.72 12.29 -8.88
CA GLU A 309 -13.71 11.67 -7.55
C GLU A 309 -12.27 11.45 -7.04
N LEU A 310 -11.37 10.94 -7.89
CA LEU A 310 -9.95 10.77 -7.54
C LEU A 310 -9.28 12.11 -7.18
N GLN A 311 -9.58 13.20 -7.91
CA GLN A 311 -9.08 14.54 -7.58
C GLN A 311 -9.52 14.96 -6.17
N VAL A 312 -10.82 14.84 -5.87
CA VAL A 312 -11.36 15.23 -4.56
C VAL A 312 -10.78 14.36 -3.45
N ILE A 313 -10.56 13.06 -3.67
CA ILE A 313 -9.89 12.18 -2.71
C ILE A 313 -8.48 12.70 -2.39
N ILE A 314 -7.69 13.03 -3.41
CA ILE A 314 -6.31 13.53 -3.24
C ILE A 314 -6.32 14.86 -2.49
N GLU A 315 -7.23 15.78 -2.83
CA GLU A 315 -7.37 17.07 -2.15
C GLU A 315 -7.73 16.90 -0.67
N GLN A 316 -8.73 16.07 -0.37
CA GLN A 316 -9.15 15.79 1.01
C GLN A 316 -8.05 15.10 1.82
N ALA A 317 -7.37 14.12 1.22
CA ALA A 317 -6.21 13.46 1.84
C ALA A 317 -5.04 14.44 2.06
N GLY A 318 -4.88 15.44 1.21
CA GLY A 318 -3.94 16.54 1.41
C GLY A 318 -4.28 17.43 2.59
N ALA A 319 -5.49 17.99 2.56
CA ALA A 319 -5.98 18.93 3.57
C ALA A 319 -5.96 18.31 4.98
N GLN A 320 -6.41 17.07 5.10
CA GLN A 320 -6.53 16.37 6.39
C GLN A 320 -5.26 15.58 6.74
N GLY A 321 -4.69 14.87 5.77
CA GLY A 321 -3.52 14.00 5.93
C GLY A 321 -2.21 14.75 6.08
N ARG A 322 -2.10 15.96 5.53
CA ARG A 322 -0.95 16.86 5.70
C ARG A 322 0.37 16.22 5.25
N GLY A 323 0.35 15.57 4.08
CA GLY A 323 1.51 14.89 3.48
C GLY A 323 1.74 13.44 3.92
N ARG A 324 0.85 12.86 4.76
CA ARG A 324 0.97 11.47 5.27
C ARG A 324 0.26 10.40 4.44
N ILE A 325 -0.53 10.79 3.44
CA ILE A 325 -1.31 9.88 2.60
C ILE A 325 -0.86 10.07 1.15
N TRP A 326 -0.39 8.99 0.53
CA TRP A 326 0.17 8.98 -0.80
C TRP A 326 -0.61 8.03 -1.70
N PHE A 327 -0.88 8.45 -2.94
CA PHE A 327 -1.53 7.62 -3.95
C PHE A 327 -0.58 7.38 -5.11
N SER A 328 -0.28 6.13 -5.43
CA SER A 328 0.52 5.73 -6.59
C SER A 328 -0.37 4.99 -7.57
N CYS A 329 -0.68 5.61 -8.70
CA CYS A 329 -1.64 5.08 -9.68
C CYS A 329 -0.93 4.70 -10.98
N THR A 330 -1.21 3.52 -11.52
CA THR A 330 -0.72 3.14 -12.85
C THR A 330 -1.70 3.56 -13.95
N SER A 331 -1.16 4.01 -15.08
CA SER A 331 -1.94 4.38 -16.26
C SER A 331 -1.21 4.08 -17.56
N GLN A 332 -1.94 3.67 -18.60
CA GLN A 332 -1.37 3.44 -19.94
C GLN A 332 -1.17 4.76 -20.71
N GLU A 333 -2.13 5.69 -20.59
CA GLU A 333 -2.07 7.02 -21.17
C GLU A 333 -1.79 8.07 -20.08
N ALA A 334 -1.32 9.25 -20.50
CA ALA A 334 -1.12 10.34 -19.59
C ALA A 334 -2.50 10.83 -19.08
N LEU A 335 -2.70 10.82 -17.75
CA LEU A 335 -3.93 11.34 -17.14
C LEU A 335 -3.94 12.87 -17.14
N ASP A 336 -3.76 13.49 -18.30
CA ASP A 336 -3.49 14.93 -18.44
C ASP A 336 -4.58 15.81 -17.83
N GLN A 337 -5.79 15.28 -17.67
CA GLN A 337 -6.93 15.97 -17.05
C GLN A 337 -6.85 16.09 -15.51
N VAL A 338 -5.94 15.39 -14.83
CA VAL A 338 -5.71 15.54 -13.36
C VAL A 338 -4.67 16.65 -13.04
N VAL A 339 -4.09 17.27 -14.06
CA VAL A 339 -2.83 17.99 -13.93
C VAL A 339 -3.07 19.48 -13.70
N ASP A 340 -2.77 19.96 -12.49
CA ASP A 340 -2.07 21.26 -12.38
C ASP A 340 -1.29 21.48 -11.07
N ARG A 341 -1.62 20.81 -9.93
CA ARG A 341 -1.03 21.22 -8.63
C ARG A 341 -0.47 20.16 -7.68
N THR A 342 -0.70 18.86 -7.88
CA THR A 342 -0.46 17.87 -6.79
C THR A 342 0.11 16.51 -7.20
N LEU A 343 0.57 16.38 -8.45
CA LEU A 343 1.00 15.08 -9.01
C LEU A 343 2.48 15.04 -9.39
N TYR A 344 3.25 14.15 -8.75
CA TYR A 344 4.55 13.71 -9.28
C TYR A 344 4.34 12.67 -10.37
N THR A 345 5.24 12.63 -11.34
CA THR A 345 5.13 11.75 -12.49
C THR A 345 6.37 10.89 -12.60
N VAL A 346 6.20 9.59 -12.72
CA VAL A 346 7.26 8.59 -12.93
C VAL A 346 6.96 7.86 -14.24
N ARG A 347 7.85 7.99 -15.21
CA ARG A 347 7.73 7.36 -16.53
C ARG A 347 8.37 5.97 -16.50
N CYS A 348 7.61 4.95 -16.93
CA CYS A 348 8.08 3.56 -17.03
C CYS A 348 8.25 3.16 -18.50
N GLY A 349 9.43 2.67 -18.88
CA GLY A 349 9.83 2.40 -20.28
C GLY A 349 11.01 3.30 -20.71
N ARG A 350 11.45 3.20 -21.96
CA ARG A 350 12.58 4.02 -22.47
C ARG A 350 12.36 5.52 -22.29
#